data_AF-A0A2W4SZ78-F1
#
_entry.id   AF-A0A2W4SZ78-F1
#
_cell.length_a   1.000
_cell.length_b   1.000
_cell.length_c   1.000
_cell.angle_alpha   90.00
_cell.angle_beta   90.00
_cell.angle_gamma   90.00
#
_symmetry.space_group_name_H-M   'P 1'
#
loop_
_entity.id
_entity.type
_entity.pdbx_description
1 polymer ?
#
loop_
_entity_poly.entity_id
_entity_poly.type
_entity_poly.pdbx_seq_one_letter_code
_entity_poly.pdbx_strand_id
1 'polypeptide(L)'
;MEQDASIGVLNGCCLSRREPDMSQKLATFFAASALLIAPVSAANASVIYTCKFEVGVVVINHLGSESATVQFAGEYRPYVFDEEKLVPQDAGLPTFLFQSGLKRWKLLNDSGETIEITICKAASWPPHNNDR
;
A
#
# COMPACT_ATOMS: atom_id res chain seq x y z
N MET A 1 -5.35 -43.28 19.47
CA MET A 1 -4.92 -42.06 18.77
C MET A 1 -4.33 -41.16 19.83
N GLU A 2 -3.02 -41.28 20.11
CA GLU A 2 -1.93 -40.57 19.42
C GLU A 2 -2.08 -39.04 19.62
N GLN A 3 -1.18 -38.25 20.21
CA GLN A 3 0.28 -38.29 20.43
C GLN A 3 0.60 -37.42 21.67
N ASP A 4 1.52 -37.81 22.58
CA ASP A 4 2.97 -37.52 22.55
C ASP A 4 3.27 -36.01 22.67
N ALA A 5 3.49 -35.46 23.87
CA ALA A 5 4.72 -35.43 24.68
C ALA A 5 5.73 -34.34 24.29
N SER A 6 6.50 -33.95 25.31
CA SER A 6 7.77 -33.22 25.29
C SER A 6 7.74 -31.68 25.28
N ILE A 7 7.64 -31.13 26.49
CA ILE A 7 8.28 -29.87 26.87
C ILE A 7 9.69 -30.18 27.37
N GLY A 8 10.68 -29.78 26.60
CA GLY A 8 12.10 -29.62 26.96
C GLY A 8 12.69 -28.64 25.96
N VAL A 9 13.57 -27.70 26.28
CA VAL A 9 14.72 -27.76 27.20
C VAL A 9 15.08 -26.36 27.71
N LEU A 10 15.68 -26.39 28.89
CA LEU A 10 16.31 -25.38 29.74
C LEU A 10 17.26 -24.37 29.06
N ASN A 11 17.19 -23.13 29.54
CA ASN A 11 18.31 -22.22 29.84
C ASN A 11 17.75 -21.24 30.88
N GLY A 12 18.24 -21.05 32.11
CA GLY A 12 19.58 -21.24 32.66
C GLY A 12 19.94 -19.95 33.40
N CYS A 13 19.83 -19.98 34.74
CA CYS A 13 20.52 -19.12 35.74
C CYS A 13 20.15 -17.61 35.77
N CYS A 14 20.00 -16.89 36.90
CA CYS A 14 20.34 -17.15 38.30
C CYS A 14 19.81 -15.99 39.20
N LEU A 15 19.81 -16.24 40.52
CA LEU A 15 19.72 -15.31 41.67
C LEU A 15 18.34 -14.80 42.16
N SER A 16 17.72 -15.64 42.99
CA SER A 16 17.46 -15.40 44.43
C SER A 16 17.11 -13.96 44.89
N ARG A 17 15.86 -13.76 45.34
CA ARG A 17 15.55 -12.79 46.39
C ARG A 17 14.61 -13.39 47.43
N ARG A 18 15.13 -13.41 48.66
CA ARG A 18 14.44 -13.57 49.95
C ARG A 18 13.12 -12.79 49.98
N GLU A 19 12.09 -13.43 50.51
CA GLU A 19 11.00 -12.71 51.18
C GLU A 19 11.55 -12.01 52.43
N PRO A 20 11.15 -10.76 52.67
CA PRO A 20 10.80 -10.34 54.01
C PRO A 20 9.30 -10.05 54.07
N ASP A 21 8.70 -10.70 55.07
CA ASP A 21 7.48 -10.28 55.73
C ASP A 21 7.51 -8.78 56.08
N MET A 22 6.31 -8.20 56.19
CA MET A 22 5.98 -6.96 56.89
C MET A 22 5.58 -5.75 56.01
N SER A 23 4.26 -5.58 55.97
CA SER A 23 3.57 -4.30 56.20
C SER A 23 4.03 -3.09 55.39
N GLN A 24 3.29 -2.78 54.33
CA GLN A 24 2.74 -1.44 54.15
C GLN A 24 1.66 -1.45 53.05
N LYS A 25 0.43 -1.17 53.48
CA LYS A 25 -0.69 -0.82 52.61
C LYS A 25 -0.28 0.36 51.75
N LEU A 26 -0.14 0.17 50.44
CA LEU A 26 -0.34 1.20 49.42
C LEU A 26 -0.80 0.47 48.16
N ALA A 27 -2.12 0.42 47.98
CA ALA A 27 -2.75 -0.08 46.79
C ALA A 27 -2.53 0.91 45.64
N THR A 28 -1.43 0.74 44.92
CA THR A 28 -1.20 1.46 43.67
C THR A 28 -2.00 0.77 42.58
N PHE A 29 -3.22 1.26 42.33
CA PHE A 29 -3.97 0.93 41.13
C PHE A 29 -3.22 1.51 39.93
N PHE A 30 -2.38 0.70 39.28
CA PHE A 30 -1.99 0.96 37.90
C PHE A 30 -3.20 0.67 37.03
N ALA A 31 -4.01 1.69 36.75
CA ALA A 31 -4.98 1.65 35.68
C ALA A 31 -4.22 1.38 34.39
N ALA A 32 -4.25 0.14 33.92
CA ALA A 32 -3.77 -0.23 32.60
C ALA A 32 -4.70 0.43 31.57
N SER A 33 -4.34 1.64 31.16
CA SER A 33 -4.98 2.33 30.04
C SER A 33 -4.73 1.50 28.78
N ALA A 34 -5.67 0.64 28.43
CA ALA A 34 -5.70 -0.01 27.14
C ALA A 34 -5.90 1.07 26.08
N LEU A 35 -4.80 1.51 25.45
CA LEU A 35 -4.84 2.27 24.21
C LEU A 35 -5.41 1.35 23.13
N LEU A 36 -6.72 1.46 22.88
CA LEU A 36 -7.35 0.95 21.68
C LEU A 36 -6.77 1.74 20.50
N ILE A 37 -5.71 1.22 19.89
CA ILE A 37 -5.24 1.69 18.59
C ILE A 37 -6.29 1.20 17.59
N ALA A 38 -7.27 2.05 17.28
CA ALA A 38 -8.12 1.82 16.12
C ALA A 38 -7.20 1.81 14.88
N PRO A 39 -7.26 0.78 14.02
CA PRO A 39 -6.55 0.85 12.75
C PRO A 39 -7.13 2.04 11.98
N VAL A 40 -6.29 3.04 11.71
CA VAL A 40 -6.60 4.07 10.71
C VAL A 40 -6.81 3.31 9.41
N SER A 41 -8.07 3.13 9.02
CA SER A 41 -8.39 2.75 7.65
C SER A 41 -7.93 3.92 6.79
N ALA A 42 -6.75 3.78 6.18
CA ALA A 42 -6.30 4.71 5.15
C ALA A 42 -7.40 4.73 4.08
N ALA A 43 -8.13 5.83 3.99
CA ALA A 43 -9.07 6.03 2.90
C ALA A 43 -8.27 5.86 1.60
N ASN A 44 -8.70 4.95 0.74
CA ASN A 44 -8.08 4.69 -0.56
C ASN A 44 -8.16 5.95 -1.41
N ALA A 45 -7.20 6.86 -1.26
CA ALA A 45 -7.14 8.09 -2.01
C ALA A 45 -6.82 7.72 -3.47
N SER A 46 -7.82 7.81 -4.34
CA SER A 46 -7.62 7.59 -5.76
C SER A 46 -6.83 8.76 -6.37
N VAL A 47 -5.87 8.45 -7.22
CA VAL A 47 -5.05 9.45 -7.93
C VAL A 47 -5.33 9.34 -9.42
N ILE A 48 -5.64 10.47 -10.04
CA ILE A 48 -5.86 10.57 -11.47
C ILE A 48 -4.60 11.18 -12.10
N TYR A 49 -3.97 10.44 -13.02
CA TYR A 49 -2.90 10.96 -13.86
C TYR A 49 -3.42 11.27 -15.25
N THR A 50 -3.17 12.48 -15.73
CA THR A 50 -3.41 12.87 -17.13
C THR A 50 -2.08 13.01 -17.84
N CYS A 51 -1.84 12.11 -18.79
CA CYS A 51 -0.61 11.98 -19.55
C CYS A 51 -0.84 12.41 -20.99
N LYS A 52 0.13 13.12 -21.59
CA LYS A 52 0.12 13.41 -23.03
C LYS A 52 1.21 12.57 -23.68
N PHE A 53 0.79 11.55 -24.42
CA PHE A 53 1.64 10.73 -25.26
C PHE A 53 1.44 11.12 -26.73
N GLU A 54 2.30 10.66 -27.63
CA GLU A 54 2.12 10.85 -29.09
C GLU A 54 0.83 10.20 -29.60
N VAL A 55 0.46 9.05 -29.00
CA VAL A 55 -0.79 8.34 -29.29
C VAL A 55 -2.04 9.05 -28.76
N GLY A 56 -1.88 10.11 -27.97
CA GLY A 56 -2.96 10.94 -27.47
C GLY A 56 -2.92 11.19 -25.96
N VAL A 57 -4.04 11.69 -25.44
CA VAL A 57 -4.22 11.91 -23.99
C VAL A 57 -4.64 10.60 -23.34
N VAL A 58 -3.88 10.17 -22.34
CA VAL A 58 -4.16 8.98 -21.53
C VAL A 58 -4.53 9.42 -20.11
N VAL A 59 -5.68 8.97 -19.63
CA VAL A 59 -6.16 9.25 -18.27
C VAL A 59 -6.09 7.96 -17.46
N ILE A 60 -5.24 7.95 -16.43
CA ILE A 60 -5.05 6.79 -15.55
C ILE A 60 -5.73 7.12 -14.23
N ASN A 61 -6.82 6.42 -13.93
CA ASN A 61 -7.49 6.50 -12.65
C ASN A 61 -7.03 5.33 -11.76
N HIS A 62 -6.16 5.61 -10.80
CA HIS A 62 -5.64 4.63 -9.85
C HIS A 62 -6.63 4.49 -8.70
N LEU A 63 -7.39 3.39 -8.68
CA LEU A 63 -8.54 3.19 -7.79
C LEU A 63 -8.17 2.54 -6.44
N GLY A 64 -6.90 2.23 -6.21
CA GLY A 64 -6.41 1.55 -5.02
C GLY A 64 -5.01 0.98 -5.27
N SER A 65 -4.60 -0.05 -4.52
CA SER A 65 -3.29 -0.68 -4.68
C SER A 65 -3.18 -1.65 -5.87
N GLU A 66 -4.30 -2.15 -6.38
CA GLU A 66 -4.30 -3.30 -7.30
C GLU A 66 -4.97 -3.04 -8.64
N SER A 67 -5.81 -2.01 -8.76
CA SER A 67 -6.61 -1.78 -9.97
C SER A 67 -6.60 -0.33 -10.42
N ALA A 68 -6.65 -0.16 -11.73
CA ALA A 68 -6.81 1.12 -12.37
C ALA A 68 -7.75 1.01 -13.57
N THR A 69 -8.35 2.15 -13.93
CA THR A 69 -9.01 2.30 -15.22
C THR A 69 -8.21 3.28 -16.05
N VAL A 70 -7.85 2.90 -17.27
CA VAL A 70 -7.07 3.73 -18.19
C VAL A 70 -7.93 4.10 -19.39
N GLN A 71 -8.04 5.40 -19.67
CA GLN A 71 -8.61 5.87 -20.93
C GLN A 71 -7.53 5.85 -22.00
N PHE A 72 -7.68 5.01 -23.02
CA PHE A 72 -6.80 4.92 -24.17
C PHE A 72 -7.62 4.96 -25.46
N ALA A 73 -7.22 5.77 -26.43
CA ALA A 73 -7.98 5.98 -27.68
C ALA A 73 -9.47 6.34 -27.47
N GLY A 74 -9.80 7.02 -26.36
CA GLY A 74 -11.16 7.43 -26.00
C GLY A 74 -11.96 6.39 -25.20
N GLU A 75 -11.46 5.16 -25.06
CA GLU A 75 -12.15 4.08 -24.35
C GLU A 75 -11.52 3.82 -22.98
N TYR A 76 -12.35 3.54 -21.97
CA TYR A 76 -11.90 3.14 -20.65
C TYR A 76 -11.69 1.64 -20.57
N ARG A 77 -10.48 1.24 -20.18
CA ARG A 77 -10.03 -0.15 -20.15
C ARG A 77 -9.52 -0.52 -18.76
N PRO A 78 -9.79 -1.74 -18.26
CA PRO A 78 -9.33 -2.19 -16.96
C PRO A 78 -7.85 -2.60 -16.99
N TYR A 79 -7.11 -2.18 -15.96
CA TYR A 79 -5.70 -2.51 -15.77
C TYR A 79 -5.47 -2.99 -14.34
N VAL A 80 -4.49 -3.87 -14.18
CA VAL A 80 -3.98 -4.32 -12.88
C VAL A 80 -2.67 -3.60 -12.59
N PHE A 81 -2.50 -3.16 -11.35
CA PHE A 81 -1.24 -2.62 -10.89
C PHE A 81 -0.36 -3.75 -10.35
N ASP A 82 0.80 -3.94 -10.97
CA ASP A 82 1.77 -4.99 -10.68
C ASP A 82 3.17 -4.40 -10.65
N GLU A 83 3.80 -4.35 -9.46
CA GLU A 83 5.19 -3.88 -9.26
C GLU A 83 5.52 -2.58 -10.02
N GLU A 84 4.70 -1.54 -9.86
CA GLU A 84 4.79 -0.24 -10.54
C GLU A 84 4.31 -0.19 -12.00
N LYS A 85 3.86 -1.31 -12.57
CA LYS A 85 3.30 -1.38 -13.92
C LYS A 85 1.78 -1.43 -13.87
N LEU A 86 1.15 -0.79 -14.84
CA LEU A 86 -0.22 -1.03 -15.22
C LEU A 86 -0.23 -1.98 -16.40
N VAL A 87 -0.65 -3.20 -16.13
CA VAL A 87 -0.79 -4.27 -17.12
C VAL A 87 -2.25 -4.34 -17.56
N PRO A 88 -2.55 -4.28 -18.86
CA PRO A 88 -3.93 -4.39 -19.33
C PRO A 88 -4.46 -5.80 -19.12
N GLN A 89 -5.76 -5.90 -18.83
CA GLN A 89 -6.43 -7.21 -18.82
C GLN A 89 -6.82 -7.67 -20.23
N ASP A 90 -7.02 -6.73 -21.15
CA ASP A 90 -7.32 -6.97 -22.55
C ASP A 90 -6.02 -7.05 -23.38
N ALA A 91 -5.98 -7.96 -24.35
CA ALA A 91 -4.84 -8.07 -25.28
C ALA A 91 -4.77 -6.91 -26.28
N GLY A 92 -3.56 -6.60 -26.77
CA GLY A 92 -3.33 -5.56 -27.78
C GLY A 92 -3.34 -4.13 -27.23
N LEU A 93 -3.38 -3.97 -25.91
CA LEU A 93 -3.20 -2.70 -25.23
C LEU A 93 -1.77 -2.58 -24.69
N PRO A 94 -1.22 -1.36 -24.60
CA PRO A 94 0.13 -1.16 -24.09
C PRO A 94 0.18 -1.27 -22.57
N THR A 95 1.36 -1.61 -22.04
CA THR A 95 1.64 -1.55 -20.60
C THR A 95 2.18 -0.17 -20.24
N PHE A 96 1.83 0.35 -19.06
CA PHE A 96 2.39 1.61 -18.56
C PHE A 96 3.26 1.36 -17.33
N LEU A 97 4.44 1.96 -17.25
CA LEU A 97 5.32 1.87 -16.07
C LEU A 97 5.37 3.22 -15.36
N PHE A 98 5.03 3.23 -14.07
CA PHE A 98 5.17 4.39 -13.21
C PHE A 98 6.56 4.41 -12.58
N GLN A 99 7.30 5.51 -12.79
CA GLN A 99 8.56 5.74 -12.09
C GLN A 99 8.31 6.74 -10.96
N SER A 100 7.92 6.21 -9.80
CA SER A 100 7.54 6.97 -8.61
C SER A 100 8.60 8.01 -8.21
N GLY A 101 9.87 7.61 -8.16
CA GLY A 101 11.00 8.50 -7.84
C GLY A 101 11.22 9.66 -8.83
N LEU A 102 10.73 9.54 -10.06
CA LEU A 102 10.87 10.56 -11.11
C LEU A 102 9.54 11.25 -11.47
N LYS A 103 8.43 10.82 -10.88
CA LYS A 103 7.05 11.27 -11.20
C LYS A 103 6.76 11.22 -12.71
N ARG A 104 7.22 10.16 -13.37
CA ARG A 104 7.11 9.96 -14.83
C ARG A 104 6.37 8.67 -15.14
N TRP A 105 5.71 8.66 -16.28
CA TRP A 105 5.09 7.47 -16.83
C TRP A 105 5.77 7.11 -18.14
N LYS A 106 5.93 5.81 -18.36
CA LYS A 106 6.47 5.24 -19.59
C LYS A 106 5.41 4.40 -20.28
N LEU A 107 5.32 4.54 -21.59
CA LEU A 107 4.56 3.64 -22.45
C LEU A 107 5.49 2.49 -22.87
N LEU A 108 5.07 1.25 -22.65
CA LEU A 108 5.82 0.05 -22.99
C LEU A 108 5.16 -0.72 -24.15
N ASN A 109 5.98 -1.36 -24.99
CA ASN A 109 5.50 -2.33 -25.98
C ASN A 109 5.26 -3.71 -25.35
N ASP A 110 4.79 -4.67 -26.16
CA ASP A 110 4.53 -6.05 -25.73
C ASP A 110 5.78 -6.80 -25.25
N SER A 111 6.97 -6.34 -25.64
CA SER A 111 8.26 -6.88 -25.19
C SER A 111 8.77 -6.22 -23.88
N GLY A 112 8.04 -5.23 -23.35
CA GLY A 112 8.42 -4.47 -22.15
C GLY A 112 9.42 -3.34 -22.40
N GLU A 113 9.73 -3.02 -23.66
CA GLU A 113 10.62 -1.93 -24.01
C GLU A 113 9.90 -0.58 -23.95
N THR A 114 10.62 0.47 -23.56
CA THR A 114 10.05 1.83 -23.50
C THR A 114 9.91 2.40 -24.91
N ILE A 115 8.66 2.68 -25.30
CA ILE A 115 8.33 3.40 -26.54
C ILE A 115 8.40 4.91 -26.30
N GLU A 116 7.82 5.37 -25.19
CA GLU A 116 7.67 6.80 -24.90
C GLU A 116 7.76 7.08 -23.39
N ILE A 117 8.19 8.29 -23.02
CA ILE A 117 8.25 8.76 -21.64
C ILE A 117 7.58 10.13 -21.56
N THR A 118 6.67 10.31 -20.59
CA THR A 118 6.00 11.59 -20.36
C THR A 118 5.89 11.92 -18.87
N ILE A 119 5.72 13.21 -18.58
CA ILE A 119 5.40 13.71 -17.24
C ILE A 119 3.90 13.96 -17.19
N CYS A 120 3.21 13.28 -16.28
CA CYS A 120 1.76 13.41 -16.16
C CYS A 120 1.38 14.41 -15.07
N LYS A 121 0.23 15.05 -15.25
CA LYS A 121 -0.39 15.85 -14.18
C LYS A 121 -1.14 14.90 -13.25
N ALA A 122 -0.87 14.97 -11.96
CA ALA A 122 -1.56 14.19 -10.93
C ALA A 122 -2.61 15.05 -10.22
N ALA A 123 -3.79 14.50 -9.97
CA ALA A 123 -4.83 15.09 -9.12
C ALA A 123 -5.36 14.03 -8.14
N SER A 124 -5.59 14.42 -6.89
CA SER A 124 -6.28 13.57 -5.92
C SER A 124 -7.79 13.62 -6.18
N TRP A 125 -8.47 12.48 -5.98
CA TRP A 125 -9.93 12.43 -5.98
C TRP A 125 -10.48 11.98 -4.61
N PRO A 126 -11.48 12.68 -4.03
CA PRO A 126 -12.07 13.92 -4.55
C PRO A 126 -11.04 15.06 -4.56
N PRO A 127 -11.14 16.03 -5.49
CA PRO A 127 -10.27 17.18 -5.47
C PRO A 127 -10.38 17.84 -4.10
N HIS A 128 -9.25 18.09 -3.45
CA HIS A 128 -9.23 18.97 -2.29
C HIS A 128 -9.67 20.35 -2.79
N ASN A 129 -10.96 20.67 -2.62
CA ASN A 129 -11.44 22.04 -2.73
C ASN A 129 -10.78 22.83 -1.61
N ASN A 130 -9.66 23.47 -1.91
CA ASN A 130 -9.22 24.62 -1.13
C ASN A 130 -10.15 25.79 -1.47
N ASP A 131 -11.35 25.75 -0.92
CA ASP A 131 -12.26 26.88 -0.82
C ASP A 131 -12.49 27.15 0.67
N ARG A 132 -11.58 27.93 1.30
CA ARG A 132 -11.84 29.30 1.78
C ARG A 132 -10.75 29.78 2.74
#